data_AF-A0A7Z1N1E6-F1
#
_entry.id   AF-A0A7Z1N1E6-F1
#
_cell.length_a   1.000
_cell.length_b   1.000
_cell.length_c   1.000
_cell.angle_alpha   90.00
_cell.angle_beta   90.00
_cell.angle_gamma   90.00
#
_symmetry.space_group_name_H-M   'P 1'
#
loop_
_entity.id
_entity.type
_entity.pdbx_description
1 polymer ?
#
loop_
_entity_poly.entity_id
_entity_poly.type
_entity_poly.pdbx_seq_one_letter_code
_entity_poly.pdbx_strand_id
1 'polypeptide(L)'
;GDNEIVIAGGMESMSQSPMLLKNSRFGFKMGNQTLEDSMIADGLTDKFNDYHMGITAENLVEQYQISRKEQDQFAFDSQQKASRAQQAGVFDAEIVPVEVPQRKGDPLIISQDEGIRPQTTIDKLAQLRPAFKKDGSVTAGNASGINDGAAAMLVMTEDKAKALGLQPIAVLDSFGASGVAPSIMGIGPVEAIHKALK
;
A
#
# COMPACT_ATOMS: atom_id res chain seq x y z
N GLY A 1 -3.59 27.21 13.20
CA GLY A 1 -3.08 27.78 14.46
C GLY A 1 -1.59 28.06 14.32
N ASP A 2 -0.80 27.00 14.15
CA ASP A 2 0.68 27.13 14.14
C ASP A 2 1.29 27.24 12.75
N ASN A 3 0.65 26.65 11.74
CA ASN A 3 1.09 26.70 10.34
C ASN A 3 -0.09 27.03 9.43
N GLU A 4 0.18 27.79 8.36
CA GLU A 4 -0.83 28.17 7.35
C GLU A 4 -0.69 27.39 6.04
N ILE A 5 0.50 26.84 5.77
CA ILE A 5 0.89 26.14 4.55
C ILE A 5 1.81 24.98 4.95
N VAL A 6 1.47 23.76 4.55
CA VAL A 6 2.23 22.53 4.86
C VAL A 6 2.24 21.62 3.64
N ILE A 7 3.37 21.00 3.35
CA ILE A 7 3.42 19.84 2.44
C ILE A 7 3.27 18.59 3.30
N ALA A 8 2.23 17.80 3.02
CA ALA A 8 1.94 16.54 3.68
C ALA A 8 1.96 15.40 2.66
N GLY A 9 2.39 14.21 3.05
CA GLY A 9 2.50 13.09 2.11
C GLY A 9 3.25 11.91 2.70
N GLY A 10 3.66 11.01 1.82
CA GLY A 10 4.48 9.85 2.14
C GLY A 10 5.26 9.38 0.92
N MET A 11 6.32 8.63 1.17
CA MET A 11 7.14 7.98 0.14
C MET A 11 7.63 6.66 0.68
N GLU A 12 7.76 5.66 -0.20
CA GLU A 12 8.32 4.37 0.12
C GLU A 12 9.07 3.79 -1.09
N SER A 13 10.16 3.09 -0.83
CA SER A 13 10.81 2.25 -1.83
C SER A 13 11.10 0.88 -1.23
N MET A 14 10.09 0.03 -1.24
CA MET A 14 10.19 -1.32 -0.71
C MET A 14 11.26 -2.15 -1.46
N SER A 15 11.45 -1.91 -2.76
CA SER A 15 12.48 -2.58 -3.57
C SER A 15 13.91 -2.29 -3.10
N GLN A 16 14.13 -1.18 -2.37
CA GLN A 16 15.44 -0.80 -1.84
C GLN A 16 15.62 -1.11 -0.35
N SER A 17 14.69 -1.85 0.25
CA SER A 17 14.77 -2.24 1.67
C SER A 17 16.03 -3.07 1.93
N PRO A 18 16.84 -2.74 2.96
CA PRO A 18 18.08 -3.43 3.23
C PRO A 18 17.85 -4.80 3.90
N MET A 19 18.84 -5.67 3.78
CA MET A 19 18.97 -6.84 4.66
C MET A 19 19.69 -6.45 5.96
N LEU A 20 19.19 -6.94 7.09
CA LEU A 20 19.68 -6.64 8.43
C LEU A 20 20.37 -7.85 9.04
N LEU A 21 21.56 -7.62 9.62
CA LEU A 21 22.26 -8.63 10.40
C LEU A 21 22.29 -8.20 11.86
N LYS A 22 21.26 -8.58 12.63
CA LYS A 22 21.12 -8.20 14.05
C LYS A 22 22.28 -8.71 14.88
N ASN A 23 22.62 -8.01 15.96
CA ASN A 23 23.75 -8.30 16.87
C ASN A 23 25.17 -8.19 16.26
N SER A 24 25.31 -7.90 14.96
CA SER A 24 26.61 -7.74 14.29
C SER A 24 27.49 -6.64 14.91
N ARG A 25 26.88 -5.62 15.51
CA ARG A 25 27.55 -4.47 16.15
C ARG A 25 28.64 -4.88 17.14
N PHE A 26 28.44 -5.98 17.87
CA PHE A 26 29.38 -6.45 18.90
C PHE A 26 29.98 -7.84 18.58
N GLY A 27 29.70 -8.37 17.39
CA GLY A 27 30.18 -9.68 16.95
C GLY A 27 29.38 -10.88 17.49
N PHE A 28 29.49 -12.00 16.79
CA PHE A 28 28.66 -13.20 17.00
C PHE A 28 29.28 -14.29 17.86
N LYS A 29 30.56 -14.15 18.23
CA LYS A 29 31.42 -15.23 18.78
C LYS A 29 31.50 -16.46 17.86
N MET A 30 30.46 -17.27 17.75
CA MET A 30 30.37 -18.48 16.92
C MET A 30 28.90 -18.90 16.69
N GLY A 31 28.58 -19.51 15.54
CA GLY A 31 27.27 -20.08 15.24
C GLY A 31 26.54 -19.38 14.09
N ASN A 32 25.49 -20.03 13.56
CA ASN A 32 24.71 -19.53 12.44
C ASN A 32 23.97 -18.24 12.80
N GLN A 33 23.88 -17.32 11.84
CA GLN A 33 23.14 -16.07 11.97
C GLN A 33 22.06 -15.98 10.89
N THR A 34 20.98 -15.30 11.22
CA THR A 34 19.91 -14.98 10.27
C THR A 34 20.16 -13.60 9.69
N LEU A 35 20.20 -13.52 8.37
CA LEU A 35 20.11 -12.26 7.65
C LEU A 35 18.61 -11.97 7.45
N GLU A 36 18.13 -10.91 8.08
CA GLU A 36 16.72 -10.57 8.16
C GLU A 36 16.33 -9.56 7.08
N ASP A 37 15.18 -9.77 6.45
CA ASP A 37 14.63 -8.82 5.49
C ASP A 37 13.91 -7.70 6.24
N SER A 38 14.40 -6.46 6.14
CA SER A 38 13.79 -5.32 6.85
C SER A 38 12.38 -4.99 6.35
N MET A 39 12.09 -5.20 5.07
CA MET A 39 10.75 -4.98 4.52
C MET A 39 9.75 -5.88 5.23
N ILE A 40 10.10 -7.15 5.40
CA ILE A 40 9.25 -8.13 6.07
C ILE A 40 9.19 -7.84 7.57
N ALA A 41 10.33 -7.59 8.21
CA ALA A 41 10.42 -7.44 9.65
C ALA A 41 9.77 -6.15 10.19
N ASP A 42 9.99 -5.02 9.49
CA ASP A 42 9.57 -3.70 9.96
C ASP A 42 8.20 -3.31 9.37
N GLY A 43 7.83 -3.83 8.19
CA GLY A 43 6.61 -3.45 7.48
C GLY A 43 5.51 -4.52 7.41
N LEU A 44 5.87 -5.80 7.29
CA LEU A 44 4.92 -6.85 6.91
C LEU A 44 4.72 -7.96 7.96
N THR A 45 5.36 -7.87 9.12
CA THR A 45 5.22 -8.84 10.20
C THR A 45 4.52 -8.22 11.39
N ASP A 46 3.49 -8.88 11.90
CA ASP A 46 2.83 -8.42 13.11
C ASP A 46 3.73 -8.67 14.31
N LYS A 47 4.14 -7.60 14.98
CA LYS A 47 5.12 -7.70 16.06
C LYS A 47 4.58 -8.42 17.30
N PHE A 48 3.26 -8.47 17.46
CA PHE A 48 2.61 -9.03 18.63
C PHE A 48 2.29 -10.51 18.49
N ASN A 49 1.90 -10.96 17.29
CA ASN A 49 1.52 -12.34 17.01
C ASN A 49 2.56 -13.13 16.18
N ASP A 50 3.65 -12.49 15.74
CA ASP A 50 4.80 -13.12 15.05
C ASP A 50 4.43 -13.85 13.74
N TYR A 51 3.57 -13.23 12.92
CA TYR A 51 3.22 -13.73 11.59
C TYR A 51 3.06 -12.61 10.57
N HIS A 52 3.06 -12.98 9.29
CA HIS A 52 2.90 -12.03 8.17
C HIS A 52 1.51 -11.36 8.17
N MET A 53 1.41 -10.10 7.71
CA MET A 53 0.15 -9.36 7.55
C MET A 53 -0.92 -10.14 6.77
N GLY A 54 -0.49 -10.96 5.81
CA GLY A 54 -1.37 -11.85 5.06
C GLY A 54 -2.18 -12.84 5.92
N ILE A 55 -1.67 -13.23 7.10
CA ILE A 55 -2.42 -14.04 8.07
C ILE A 55 -3.52 -13.23 8.74
N THR A 56 -3.34 -11.92 8.97
CA THR A 56 -4.43 -11.06 9.49
C THR A 56 -5.60 -10.99 8.51
N ALA A 57 -5.33 -11.04 7.20
CA ALA A 57 -6.36 -11.12 6.18
C ALA A 57 -7.09 -12.47 6.23
N GLU A 58 -6.37 -13.59 6.39
CA GLU A 58 -6.99 -14.91 6.59
C GLU A 58 -7.87 -14.96 7.86
N ASN A 59 -7.47 -14.28 8.94
CA ASN A 59 -8.29 -14.18 10.16
C ASN A 59 -9.61 -13.47 9.89
N LEU A 60 -9.60 -12.38 9.10
CA LEU A 60 -10.82 -11.67 8.70
C LEU A 60 -11.67 -12.50 7.75
N VAL A 61 -11.05 -13.24 6.83
CA VAL A 61 -11.75 -14.20 5.96
C VAL A 61 -12.54 -15.20 6.79
N GLU A 62 -11.91 -15.79 7.81
CA GLU A 62 -12.56 -16.75 8.71
C GLU A 62 -13.65 -16.08 9.55
N GLN A 63 -13.39 -14.90 10.12
CA GLN A 63 -14.34 -14.20 10.98
C GLN A 63 -15.60 -13.74 10.22
N TYR A 64 -15.43 -13.23 9.01
CA TYR A 64 -16.51 -12.65 8.20
C TYR A 64 -17.02 -13.60 7.11
N GLN A 65 -16.48 -14.81 7.02
CA GLN A 65 -16.87 -15.85 6.07
C GLN A 65 -16.78 -15.37 4.60
N ILE A 66 -15.73 -14.60 4.28
CA ILE A 66 -15.53 -14.04 2.94
C ILE A 66 -14.96 -15.13 2.04
N SER A 67 -15.72 -15.58 1.05
CA SER A 67 -15.30 -16.68 0.19
C SER A 67 -14.12 -16.29 -0.71
N ARG A 68 -13.33 -17.29 -1.12
CA ARG A 68 -12.27 -17.12 -2.14
C ARG A 68 -12.81 -16.49 -3.43
N LYS A 69 -14.02 -16.86 -3.83
CA LYS A 69 -14.66 -16.34 -5.04
C LYS A 69 -14.94 -14.84 -4.93
N GLU A 70 -15.40 -14.37 -3.77
CA GLU A 70 -15.63 -12.94 -3.53
C GLU A 70 -14.31 -12.15 -3.55
N GLN A 71 -13.26 -12.70 -2.94
CA GLN A 71 -11.91 -12.10 -2.96
C GLN A 71 -11.38 -11.95 -4.39
N ASP A 72 -11.44 -13.04 -5.18
CA ASP A 72 -10.97 -13.02 -6.57
C ASP A 72 -11.82 -12.13 -7.46
N GLN A 73 -13.15 -12.08 -7.23
CA GLN A 73 -14.04 -11.18 -7.97
C GLN A 73 -13.69 -9.71 -7.69
N PHE A 74 -13.48 -9.36 -6.42
CA PHE A 74 -13.07 -8.00 -6.05
C PHE A 74 -11.74 -7.62 -6.68
N ALA A 75 -10.77 -8.53 -6.69
CA ALA A 75 -9.46 -8.31 -7.29
C ALA A 75 -9.55 -8.13 -8.82
N PHE A 76 -10.35 -8.95 -9.51
CA PHE A 76 -10.63 -8.79 -10.94
C PHE A 76 -11.25 -7.42 -11.23
N ASP A 77 -12.29 -7.03 -10.49
CA ASP A 77 -12.95 -5.74 -10.68
C ASP A 77 -12.01 -4.57 -10.43
N SER A 78 -11.08 -4.70 -9.47
CA SER A 78 -10.01 -3.72 -9.24
C SER A 78 -9.11 -3.57 -10.48
N GLN A 79 -8.60 -4.69 -11.01
CA GLN A 79 -7.74 -4.69 -12.20
C GLN A 79 -8.45 -4.10 -13.43
N GLN A 80 -9.73 -4.44 -13.65
CA GLN A 80 -10.51 -3.91 -14.75
C GLN A 80 -10.82 -2.41 -14.61
N LYS A 81 -11.05 -1.92 -13.38
CA LYS A 81 -11.24 -0.48 -13.14
C LYS A 81 -9.94 0.28 -13.39
N ALA A 82 -8.83 -0.17 -12.82
CA ALA A 82 -7.52 0.48 -12.97
C ALA A 82 -7.07 0.50 -14.45
N SER A 83 -7.20 -0.62 -15.16
CA SER A 83 -6.89 -0.70 -16.59
C SER A 83 -7.73 0.27 -17.43
N ARG A 84 -9.02 0.43 -17.13
CA ARG A 84 -9.87 1.39 -17.85
C ARG A 84 -9.50 2.83 -17.53
N ALA A 85 -9.22 3.14 -16.26
CA ALA A 85 -8.83 4.48 -15.82
C ALA A 85 -7.52 4.92 -16.49
N GLN A 86 -6.50 4.05 -16.50
CA GLN A 86 -5.22 4.33 -17.14
C GLN A 86 -5.35 4.49 -18.67
N GLN A 87 -6.12 3.62 -19.34
CA GLN A 87 -6.37 3.74 -20.78
C GLN A 87 -7.16 5.01 -21.15
N ALA A 88 -8.01 5.50 -20.25
CA ALA A 88 -8.79 6.71 -20.44
C ALA A 88 -8.04 7.99 -20.01
N GLY A 89 -6.78 7.90 -19.58
CA GLY A 89 -5.98 9.04 -19.12
C GLY A 89 -6.46 9.67 -17.81
N VAL A 90 -7.21 8.93 -16.98
CA VAL A 90 -7.74 9.46 -15.71
C VAL A 90 -6.63 9.83 -14.73
N PHE A 91 -5.52 9.09 -14.76
CA PHE A 91 -4.38 9.32 -13.87
C PHE A 91 -3.41 10.40 -14.37
N ASP A 92 -3.56 10.89 -15.61
CA ASP A 92 -2.61 11.81 -16.24
C ASP A 92 -2.48 13.14 -15.48
N ALA A 93 -3.54 13.56 -14.79
CA ALA A 93 -3.55 14.80 -14.01
C ALA A 93 -2.88 14.68 -12.62
N GLU A 94 -2.75 13.46 -12.09
CA GLU A 94 -2.24 13.19 -10.73
C GLU A 94 -0.84 12.57 -10.73
N ILE A 95 -0.40 11.94 -11.82
CA ILE A 95 0.94 11.35 -11.94
C ILE A 95 1.94 12.40 -12.44
N VAL A 96 2.98 12.65 -11.64
CA VAL A 96 4.19 13.37 -12.09
C VAL A 96 5.18 12.34 -12.64
N PRO A 97 5.61 12.43 -13.92
CA PRO A 97 6.60 11.51 -14.48
C PRO A 97 7.92 11.53 -13.72
N VAL A 98 8.49 10.34 -13.49
CA VAL A 98 9.80 10.16 -12.87
C VAL A 98 10.84 9.90 -13.95
N GLU A 99 11.87 10.74 -14.03
CA GLU A 99 13.00 10.55 -14.93
C GLU A 99 14.11 9.76 -14.24
N VAL A 100 14.49 8.62 -14.81
CA VAL A 100 15.57 7.77 -14.31
C VAL A 100 16.81 7.93 -15.20
N PRO A 101 17.86 8.64 -14.73
CA PRO A 101 19.07 8.87 -15.51
C PRO A 101 19.73 7.58 -15.96
N GLN A 102 20.11 7.52 -17.23
CA GLN A 102 20.79 6.36 -17.81
C GLN A 102 22.29 6.68 -17.99
N ARG A 103 23.15 5.65 -17.84
CA ARG A 103 24.61 5.81 -18.05
C ARG A 103 24.95 6.28 -19.48
N LYS A 104 24.11 5.94 -20.46
CA LYS A 104 24.20 6.37 -21.87
C LYS A 104 22.78 6.56 -22.41
N GLY A 105 22.57 7.60 -23.20
CA GLY A 105 21.27 7.92 -23.80
C GLY A 105 20.38 8.78 -22.91
N ASP A 106 19.16 9.00 -23.36
CA ASP A 106 18.16 9.82 -22.67
C ASP A 106 17.62 9.12 -21.40
N PRO A 107 17.08 9.87 -20.41
CA PRO A 107 16.48 9.29 -19.22
C PRO A 107 15.31 8.35 -19.56
N LEU A 108 15.17 7.27 -18.78
CA LEU A 108 13.96 6.45 -18.82
C LEU A 108 12.85 7.20 -18.10
N ILE A 109 11.74 7.45 -18.78
CA ILE A 109 10.58 8.13 -18.20
C ILE A 109 9.58 7.08 -17.69
N ILE A 110 9.25 7.15 -16.40
CA ILE A 110 8.20 6.35 -15.77
C ILE A 110 7.01 7.26 -15.50
N SER A 111 5.90 7.05 -16.20
CA SER A 111 4.70 7.89 -16.12
C SER A 111 3.39 7.09 -16.02
N GLN A 112 3.48 5.79 -15.76
CA GLN A 112 2.35 4.87 -15.72
C GLN A 112 2.51 3.88 -14.57
N ASP A 113 1.41 3.58 -13.88
CA ASP A 113 1.36 2.49 -12.90
C ASP A 113 1.66 1.13 -13.56
N GLU A 114 2.65 0.41 -13.04
CA GLU A 114 3.10 -0.88 -13.59
C GLU A 114 2.36 -2.11 -13.01
N GLY A 115 1.65 -1.94 -11.89
CA GLY A 115 0.97 -3.03 -11.18
C GLY A 115 -0.31 -3.52 -11.85
N ILE A 116 -0.78 -2.81 -12.89
CA ILE A 116 -2.03 -3.08 -13.59
C ILE A 116 -1.82 -4.23 -14.59
N ARG A 117 -2.71 -5.22 -14.53
CA ARG A 117 -2.70 -6.45 -15.34
C ARG A 117 -4.01 -6.59 -16.12
N PRO A 118 -4.18 -5.90 -17.26
CA PRO A 118 -5.41 -5.89 -18.06
C PRO A 118 -5.90 -7.28 -18.52
N GLN A 119 -4.98 -8.25 -18.58
CA GLN A 119 -5.21 -9.63 -18.98
C GLN A 119 -5.65 -10.55 -17.83
N THR A 120 -5.90 -9.99 -16.65
CA THR A 120 -6.42 -10.71 -15.48
C THR A 120 -7.80 -11.29 -15.81
N THR A 121 -8.02 -12.54 -15.42
CA THR A 121 -9.32 -13.20 -15.55
C THR A 121 -9.63 -13.94 -14.25
N ILE A 122 -10.92 -14.13 -13.97
CA ILE A 122 -11.37 -14.91 -12.80
C ILE A 122 -10.75 -16.31 -12.81
N ASP A 123 -10.69 -16.98 -13.97
CA ASP A 123 -10.09 -18.31 -14.09
C ASP A 123 -8.60 -18.32 -13.72
N LYS A 124 -7.84 -17.29 -14.13
CA LYS A 124 -6.43 -17.16 -13.75
C LYS A 124 -6.27 -16.91 -12.26
N LEU A 125 -7.13 -16.08 -11.67
CA LEU A 125 -7.11 -15.80 -10.23
C LEU A 125 -7.43 -17.07 -9.43
N ALA A 126 -8.44 -17.84 -9.84
CA ALA A 126 -8.84 -19.08 -9.17
C ALA A 126 -7.75 -20.15 -9.15
N GLN A 127 -6.84 -20.15 -10.14
CA GLN A 127 -5.71 -21.08 -10.21
C GLN A 127 -4.54 -20.72 -9.27
N LEU A 128 -4.54 -19.51 -8.69
CA LEU A 128 -3.47 -19.09 -7.81
C LEU A 128 -3.48 -19.84 -6.49
N ARG A 129 -2.30 -20.27 -6.07
CA ARG A 129 -2.09 -20.94 -4.78
C ARG A 129 -2.20 -19.94 -3.64
N PRO A 130 -2.70 -20.37 -2.46
CA PRO A 130 -2.65 -19.56 -1.25
C PRO A 130 -1.23 -19.11 -0.93
N ALA A 131 -1.08 -17.85 -0.52
CA ALA A 131 0.22 -17.22 -0.31
C ALA A 131 0.74 -17.37 1.14
N PHE A 132 -0.16 -17.45 2.12
CA PHE A 132 0.21 -17.32 3.54
C PHE A 132 -0.13 -18.55 4.39
N LYS A 133 -1.18 -19.30 4.05
CA LYS A 133 -1.63 -20.50 4.75
C LYS A 133 -1.97 -21.59 3.73
N LYS A 134 -1.59 -22.85 4.01
CA LYS A 134 -1.75 -23.99 3.07
C LYS A 134 -3.16 -24.12 2.48
N ASP A 135 -4.18 -24.02 3.34
CA ASP A 135 -5.59 -24.10 2.97
C ASP A 135 -6.28 -22.73 3.07
N GLY A 136 -5.50 -21.65 2.88
CA GLY A 136 -5.98 -20.27 2.90
C GLY A 136 -6.68 -19.85 1.61
N SER A 137 -7.25 -18.66 1.60
CA SER A 137 -7.88 -18.07 0.40
C SER A 137 -7.13 -16.86 -0.15
N VAL A 138 -6.23 -16.27 0.64
CA VAL A 138 -5.47 -15.09 0.23
C VAL A 138 -4.33 -15.53 -0.69
N THR A 139 -4.22 -14.89 -1.86
CA THR A 139 -3.26 -15.20 -2.92
C THR A 139 -2.55 -13.95 -3.40
N ALA A 140 -1.48 -14.12 -4.18
CA ALA A 140 -0.82 -13.01 -4.85
C ALA A 140 -1.70 -12.24 -5.85
N GLY A 141 -2.87 -12.80 -6.24
CA GLY A 141 -3.79 -12.13 -7.16
C GLY A 141 -4.90 -11.34 -6.47
N ASN A 142 -5.16 -11.61 -5.19
CA ASN A 142 -6.21 -10.94 -4.40
C ASN A 142 -5.65 -10.20 -3.16
N ALA A 143 -4.33 -10.11 -3.04
CA ALA A 143 -3.61 -9.22 -2.15
C ALA A 143 -2.83 -8.17 -2.96
N SER A 144 -2.50 -7.03 -2.34
CA SER A 144 -1.64 -6.02 -2.94
C SER A 144 -0.20 -6.51 -3.10
N GLY A 145 0.54 -5.88 -4.01
CA GLY A 145 1.95 -6.15 -4.22
C GLY A 145 2.86 -5.47 -3.21
N ILE A 146 4.16 -5.61 -3.46
CA ILE A 146 5.23 -4.77 -2.92
C ILE A 146 5.49 -3.71 -3.98
N ASN A 147 5.47 -2.44 -3.59
CA ASN A 147 5.45 -1.32 -4.52
C ASN A 147 6.39 -0.19 -4.07
N ASP A 148 6.84 0.61 -5.04
CA ASP A 148 7.60 1.83 -4.83
C ASP A 148 6.75 3.03 -5.27
N GLY A 149 6.79 4.14 -4.52
CA GLY A 149 6.03 5.33 -4.88
C GLY A 149 6.09 6.45 -3.86
N ALA A 150 5.65 7.63 -4.26
CA ALA A 150 5.49 8.78 -3.38
C ALA A 150 4.23 9.57 -3.77
N ALA A 151 3.57 10.15 -2.77
CA ALA A 151 2.43 11.04 -2.97
C ALA A 151 2.50 12.19 -1.96
N ALA A 152 2.19 13.40 -2.40
CA ALA A 152 2.19 14.59 -1.56
C ALA A 152 1.07 15.57 -1.95
N MET A 153 0.63 16.34 -0.98
CA MET A 153 -0.37 17.39 -1.12
C MET A 153 0.11 18.67 -0.43
N LEU A 154 -0.20 19.81 -1.04
CA LEU A 154 -0.08 21.11 -0.40
C LEU A 154 -1.36 21.38 0.39
N VAL A 155 -1.26 21.36 1.71
CA VAL A 155 -2.37 21.63 2.62
C VAL A 155 -2.26 23.06 3.13
N MET A 156 -3.35 23.81 3.06
CA MET A 156 -3.38 25.20 3.45
C MET A 156 -4.61 25.49 4.30
N THR A 157 -4.48 26.48 5.19
CA THR A 157 -5.68 27.12 5.75
C THR A 157 -6.45 27.83 4.64
N GLU A 158 -7.78 27.84 4.74
CA GLU A 158 -8.66 28.44 3.72
C GLU A 158 -8.35 29.93 3.50
N ASP A 159 -8.17 30.69 4.60
CA ASP A 159 -7.86 32.12 4.54
C ASP A 159 -6.53 32.38 3.81
N LYS A 160 -5.52 31.52 4.03
CA LYS A 160 -4.23 31.67 3.34
C LYS A 160 -4.32 31.35 1.86
N ALA A 161 -5.07 30.30 1.49
CA ALA A 161 -5.32 29.98 0.08
C ALA A 161 -6.03 31.15 -0.63
N LYS A 162 -7.07 31.72 0.00
CA LYS A 162 -7.79 32.91 -0.50
C LYS A 162 -6.89 34.14 -0.65
N ALA A 163 -6.08 34.44 0.37
CA ALA A 163 -5.17 35.59 0.35
C ALA A 163 -4.12 35.49 -0.76
N LEU A 164 -3.72 34.28 -1.15
CA LEU A 164 -2.79 34.01 -2.25
C LEU A 164 -3.48 33.82 -3.62
N GLY A 165 -4.81 33.91 -3.68
CA GLY A 165 -5.58 33.72 -4.92
C GLY A 165 -5.54 32.29 -5.46
N LEU A 166 -5.26 31.29 -4.61
CA LEU A 166 -5.23 29.88 -4.98
C LEU A 166 -6.64 29.29 -4.96
N GLN A 167 -6.92 28.37 -5.88
CA GLN A 167 -8.17 27.61 -5.95
C GLN A 167 -7.96 26.22 -5.34
N PRO A 168 -8.50 25.91 -4.14
CA PRO A 168 -8.41 24.58 -3.57
C PRO A 168 -9.16 23.55 -4.43
N ILE A 169 -8.58 22.36 -4.61
CA ILE A 169 -9.21 21.25 -5.34
C ILE A 169 -10.13 20.39 -4.45
N ALA A 170 -9.96 20.48 -3.12
CA ALA A 170 -10.73 19.77 -2.11
C ALA A 170 -10.64 20.48 -0.76
N VAL A 171 -11.53 20.13 0.16
CA VAL A 171 -11.54 20.58 1.56
C VAL A 171 -11.48 19.36 2.47
N LEU A 172 -10.58 19.37 3.46
CA LEU A 172 -10.54 18.36 4.52
C LEU A 172 -11.55 18.75 5.60
N ASP A 173 -12.77 18.20 5.49
CA ASP A 173 -13.86 18.49 6.43
C ASP A 173 -13.68 17.79 7.78
N SER A 174 -13.34 16.50 7.75
CA SER A 174 -13.12 15.69 8.94
C SER A 174 -12.11 14.57 8.67
N PHE A 175 -11.59 13.97 9.76
CA PHE A 175 -10.76 12.77 9.70
C PHE A 175 -11.00 11.91 10.96
N GLY A 176 -10.72 10.61 10.85
CA GLY A 176 -10.90 9.66 11.94
C GLY A 176 -9.73 8.70 12.07
N ALA A 177 -9.36 8.38 13.31
CA ALA A 177 -8.34 7.38 13.63
C ALA A 177 -8.89 6.35 14.62
N SER A 178 -8.56 5.08 14.42
CA SER A 178 -8.98 3.97 15.27
C SER A 178 -7.82 2.99 15.49
N GLY A 179 -7.84 2.33 16.64
CA GLY A 179 -6.98 1.17 16.91
C GLY A 179 -7.86 -0.06 17.06
N VAL A 180 -7.38 -1.19 16.54
CA VAL A 180 -8.03 -2.50 16.61
C VAL A 180 -7.02 -3.55 17.05
N ALA A 181 -7.47 -4.77 17.33
CA ALA A 181 -6.55 -5.86 17.64
C ALA A 181 -5.61 -6.13 16.45
N PRO A 182 -4.28 -6.27 16.65
CA PRO A 182 -3.33 -6.47 15.56
C PRO A 182 -3.63 -7.69 14.68
N SER A 183 -4.25 -8.71 15.26
CA SER A 183 -4.62 -9.94 14.55
C SER A 183 -5.67 -9.75 13.46
N ILE A 184 -6.41 -8.66 13.49
CA ILE A 184 -7.47 -8.31 12.54
C ILE A 184 -7.31 -6.89 12.02
N MET A 185 -6.06 -6.40 11.92
CA MET A 185 -5.76 -4.99 11.64
C MET A 185 -6.50 -4.41 10.41
N GLY A 186 -6.79 -5.24 9.40
CA GLY A 186 -7.50 -4.85 8.18
C GLY A 186 -8.93 -4.34 8.40
N ILE A 187 -9.53 -4.53 9.59
CA ILE A 187 -10.85 -3.97 9.93
C ILE A 187 -10.78 -2.52 10.47
N GLY A 188 -9.58 -2.02 10.77
CA GLY A 188 -9.36 -0.66 11.27
C GLY A 188 -10.14 0.44 10.54
N PRO A 189 -10.21 0.42 9.18
CA PRO A 189 -10.96 1.42 8.41
C PRO A 189 -12.44 1.55 8.79
N VAL A 190 -13.11 0.48 9.22
CA VAL A 190 -14.56 0.53 9.56
C VAL A 190 -14.83 1.54 10.68
N GLU A 191 -14.08 1.43 11.79
CA GLU A 191 -14.23 2.33 12.93
C GLU A 191 -13.66 3.73 12.66
N ALA A 192 -12.60 3.83 11.84
CA ALA A 192 -12.04 5.12 11.45
C ALA A 192 -13.05 5.93 10.61
N ILE A 193 -13.73 5.27 9.66
CA ILE A 193 -14.79 5.87 8.83
C ILE A 193 -15.96 6.32 9.69
N HIS A 194 -16.44 5.47 10.63
CA HIS A 194 -17.51 5.88 11.55
C HIS A 194 -17.16 7.10 12.40
N LYS A 195 -15.89 7.29 12.76
CA LYS A 195 -15.46 8.49 13.50
C LYS A 195 -15.35 9.73 12.62
N ALA A 196 -14.91 9.58 11.36
CA ALA A 196 -14.83 10.70 10.44
C ALA A 196 -16.22 11.23 10.04
N LEU A 197 -17.24 10.36 9.98
CA LEU A 197 -18.60 10.74 9.57
C LEU A 197 -19.50 11.25 10.71
N LYS A 198 -19.03 11.24 11.96
CA LYS A 198 -19.76 11.75 13.13
C LYS A 198 -19.49 13.23 13.32
#